data_AF-A0A8T4PR37-F1
#
_entry.id   AF-A0A8T4PR37-F1
#
_cell.length_a   1.000
_cell.length_b   1.000
_cell.length_c   1.000
_cell.angle_alpha   90.00
_cell.angle_beta   90.00
_cell.angle_gamma   90.00
#
_symmetry.space_group_name_H-M   'P 1'
#
loop_
_entity.id
_entity.type
_entity.pdbx_description
1 polymer ?
#
loop_
_entity_poly.entity_id
_entity_poly.type
_entity_poly.pdbx_seq_one_letter_code
_entity_poly.pdbx_strand_id
1 'polypeptide(L)'
;MPMPNSKINVFEIVLLVVGVGVAVLGFQLINQTYQDGGGQLSWLMIISIFSWLTLLVLFILLSLMVDVSKKELTEIKTMISLLAEKKNKK
;
A
#
# COMPACT_ATOMS: atom_id res chain seq x y z
N MET A 1 27.84 0.51 -9.97
CA MET A 1 26.77 -0.32 -9.39
C MET A 1 25.60 -0.29 -10.36
N PRO A 2 25.20 -1.40 -10.99
CA PRO A 2 23.98 -1.41 -11.78
C PRO A 2 22.79 -1.34 -10.81
N MET A 3 22.04 -0.24 -10.86
CA MET A 3 20.73 -0.18 -10.22
C MET A 3 19.84 -1.22 -10.92
N PRO A 4 19.13 -2.09 -10.18
CA PRO A 4 18.19 -3.02 -10.79
C PRO A 4 17.16 -2.20 -11.58
N ASN A 5 16.96 -2.54 -12.86
CA ASN A 5 15.87 -2.00 -13.67
C ASN A 5 14.54 -2.53 -13.13
N SER A 6 14.09 -1.99 -11.99
CA SER A 6 12.77 -2.22 -11.44
C SER A 6 11.77 -1.52 -12.36
N LYS A 7 11.19 -2.28 -13.29
CA LYS A 7 10.01 -1.83 -14.03
C LYS A 7 8.90 -1.63 -13.00
N ILE A 8 8.71 -0.37 -12.61
CA ILE A 8 7.62 0.03 -11.72
C ILE A 8 6.31 -0.47 -12.33
N ASN A 9 5.59 -1.28 -11.55
CA ASN A 9 4.32 -1.86 -12.00
C ASN A 9 3.21 -0.81 -11.92
N VAL A 10 2.22 -0.86 -12.80
CA VAL A 10 1.05 0.04 -12.77
C VAL A 10 0.38 -0.01 -11.39
N PHE A 11 0.36 -1.17 -10.75
CA PHE A 11 -0.15 -1.32 -9.38
C PHE A 11 0.62 -0.49 -8.34
N GLU A 12 1.95 -0.45 -8.41
CA GLU A 12 2.79 0.35 -7.50
C GLU A 12 2.55 1.84 -7.73
N ILE A 13 2.40 2.27 -8.99
CA ILE A 13 2.07 3.65 -9.34
C ILE A 13 0.72 4.04 -8.74
N VAL A 14 -0.29 3.19 -8.91
CA VAL A 14 -1.64 3.44 -8.37
C VAL A 14 -1.60 3.49 -6.85
N LEU A 15 -0.93 2.55 -6.19
CA LEU A 15 -0.75 2.56 -4.73
C LEU A 15 -0.06 3.83 -4.25
N LEU A 16 0.98 4.29 -4.96
CA LEU A 16 1.71 5.50 -4.62
C LEU A 16 0.82 6.73 -4.77
N VAL A 17 0.09 6.85 -5.87
CA VAL A 17 -0.85 7.97 -6.10
C VAL A 17 -1.96 7.97 -5.05
N VAL A 18 -2.56 6.81 -4.76
CA VAL A 18 -3.62 6.68 -3.75
C VAL A 18 -3.07 6.99 -2.36
N GLY A 19 -1.89 6.48 -2.00
CA GLY A 19 -1.24 6.71 -0.71
C GLY A 19 -0.93 8.20 -0.47
N VAL A 20 -0.37 8.87 -1.48
CA VAL A 20 -0.15 10.32 -1.43
C VAL A 20 -1.48 11.07 -1.32
N GLY A 21 -2.51 10.66 -2.08
CA GLY A 21 -3.85 11.24 -2.00
C GLY A 21 -4.45 11.15 -0.60
N VAL A 22 -4.41 9.98 0.03
CA VAL A 22 -4.88 9.76 1.41
C VAL A 22 -4.07 10.58 2.42
N ALA A 23 -2.76 10.74 2.19
CA ALA A 23 -1.92 11.55 3.05
C ALA A 23 -2.32 13.04 2.99
N VAL A 24 -2.47 13.58 1.78
CA VAL A 24 -2.86 14.99 1.59
C VAL A 24 -4.28 15.25 2.10
N LEU A 25 -5.24 14.39 1.74
CA LEU A 25 -6.64 14.55 2.13
C LEU A 25 -6.84 14.42 3.64
N GLY A 26 -6.19 13.45 4.28
CA GLY A 26 -6.30 13.29 5.73
C GLY A 26 -5.75 14.51 6.48
N PHE A 27 -4.60 15.05 6.04
CA PHE A 27 -4.07 16.29 6.60
C PHE A 27 -5.02 17.47 6.37
N GLN A 28 -5.58 17.61 5.16
CA GLN A 28 -6.50 18.69 4.82
C GLN A 28 -7.78 18.65 5.69
N LEU A 29 -8.37 17.47 5.89
CA LEU A 29 -9.58 17.30 6.71
C LEU A 29 -9.32 17.61 8.20
N ILE A 30 -8.17 17.16 8.72
CA ILE A 30 -7.78 17.45 10.11
C ILE A 30 -7.50 18.95 10.27
N ASN A 31 -6.80 19.57 9.33
CA ASN A 31 -6.49 21.00 9.36
C ASN A 31 -7.75 21.87 9.22
N GLN A 32 -8.72 21.45 8.41
CA GLN A 32 -10.01 22.12 8.32
C GLN A 32 -10.76 22.05 9.66
N THR A 33 -10.82 20.87 10.26
CA THR A 33 -11.45 20.67 11.58
C THR A 33 -10.79 21.53 12.67
N TYR A 34 -9.47 21.68 12.60
CA TYR A 34 -8.71 22.53 13.51
C TYR A 34 -9.07 24.02 13.37
N GLN A 35 -9.19 24.51 12.13
CA GLN A 35 -9.55 25.90 11.85
C GLN A 35 -10.99 26.20 12.24
N ASP A 36 -11.93 25.30 11.93
CA ASP A 36 -13.35 25.42 12.30
C ASP A 36 -13.54 25.40 13.82
N GLY A 37 -12.66 24.70 14.54
CA GLY A 37 -12.60 24.68 16.01
C GLY A 37 -11.92 25.89 16.66
N GLY A 38 -11.62 26.95 15.90
CA GLY A 38 -10.98 28.17 16.41
C GLY A 38 -9.52 27.98 16.84
N GLY A 39 -8.82 27.00 16.25
CA GLY A 39 -7.42 26.71 16.57
C GLY A 39 -7.22 25.97 17.90
N GLN A 40 -8.29 25.39 18.46
CA GLN A 40 -8.20 24.56 19.66
C GLN A 40 -8.01 23.09 19.28
N LEU A 41 -7.08 22.43 19.97
CA LEU A 41 -6.91 20.99 19.87
C LEU A 41 -8.05 20.29 20.61
N SER A 42 -9.05 19.83 19.86
CA SER A 42 -10.12 18.99 20.40
C SER A 42 -9.64 17.56 20.62
N TRP A 43 -10.18 16.90 21.65
CA TRP A 43 -9.94 15.48 21.91
C TRP A 43 -10.30 14.58 20.71
N LEU A 44 -11.39 14.91 20.02
CA LEU A 44 -11.80 14.21 18.80
C LEU A 44 -10.76 14.33 17.68
N MET A 45 -10.09 15.47 17.59
CA MET A 45 -9.07 15.73 16.58
C MET A 45 -7.82 14.88 16.81
N ILE A 46 -7.43 14.69 18.09
CA ILE A 46 -6.34 13.78 18.46
C ILE A 46 -6.68 12.34 18.03
N ILE A 47 -7.90 11.88 18.31
CA ILE A 47 -8.38 10.56 17.89
C ILE A 47 -8.37 10.45 16.35
N SER A 48 -8.80 11.48 15.63
CA SER A 48 -8.75 11.52 14.17
C SER A 48 -7.33 11.43 13.62
N ILE A 49 -6.36 12.13 14.22
CA ILE A 49 -4.94 12.06 13.84
C ILE A 49 -4.41 10.63 14.02
N PHE A 50 -4.64 10.02 15.20
CA PHE A 50 -4.20 8.65 15.47
C PHE A 50 -4.87 7.62 14.56
N SER A 51 -6.16 7.78 14.28
CA SER A 51 -6.89 6.92 13.36
C SER A 51 -6.37 7.04 11.93
N TRP A 52 -6.08 8.27 11.49
CA TRP A 52 -5.48 8.52 10.18
C TRP A 52 -4.07 7.93 10.05
N LEU A 53 -3.22 8.06 11.06
CA LEU A 53 -1.91 7.40 11.10
C LEU A 53 -2.05 5.88 11.05
N THR A 54 -3.02 5.32 11.77
CA THR A 54 -3.28 3.87 11.76
C THR A 54 -3.72 3.40 10.37
N LEU A 55 -4.57 4.17 9.68
CA LEU A 55 -4.95 3.89 8.29
C LEU A 55 -3.75 3.91 7.35
N LEU A 56 -2.82 4.86 7.51
CA LEU A 56 -1.58 4.88 6.72
C LEU A 56 -0.72 3.62 6.97
N VAL A 57 -0.59 3.19 8.22
CA VAL A 57 0.14 1.95 8.56
C VAL A 57 -0.53 0.73 7.92
N LEU A 58 -1.85 0.60 8.04
CA LEU A 58 -2.60 -0.50 7.43
C LEU A 58 -2.46 -0.49 5.90
N PHE A 59 -2.49 0.68 5.28
CA PHE A 59 -2.30 0.83 3.84
C PHE A 59 -0.91 0.33 3.39
N ILE A 60 0.14 0.69 4.13
CA ILE A 60 1.50 0.21 3.85
C ILE A 60 1.59 -1.31 4.04
N LEU A 61 1.00 -1.87 5.10
CA LEU A 61 0.99 -3.32 5.32
C LEU A 61 0.26 -4.06 4.20
N LEU A 62 -0.87 -3.53 3.71
CA LEU A 62 -1.60 -4.08 2.57
C LEU A 62 -0.74 -4.08 1.31
N SER A 63 -0.01 -2.99 1.04
CA SER A 63 0.94 -2.93 -0.08
C SER A 63 1.94 -4.07 -0.02
N LEU A 64 2.59 -4.25 1.14
CA LEU A 64 3.58 -5.32 1.34
C LEU A 64 2.97 -6.71 1.18
N MET A 65 1.75 -6.92 1.70
CA MET A 65 1.06 -8.21 1.61
C MET A 65 0.71 -8.58 0.17
N VAL A 66 0.34 -7.59 -0.66
CA VAL A 66 0.09 -7.83 -2.08
C VAL A 66 1.37 -8.25 -2.80
N ASP A 67 2.50 -7.63 -2.49
CA ASP A 67 3.79 -7.99 -3.11
C ASP A 67 4.22 -9.40 -2.75
N VAL A 68 4.07 -9.79 -1.48
CA VAL A 68 4.30 -11.18 -1.03
C VAL A 68 3.37 -12.14 -1.77
N SER A 69 2.08 -11.82 -1.87
CA SER A 69 1.10 -12.68 -2.54
C SER A 69 1.40 -12.89 -4.03
N LYS A 70 1.87 -11.84 -4.74
CA LYS A 70 2.29 -11.95 -6.15
C LYS A 70 3.50 -12.87 -6.32
N LYS A 71 4.44 -12.81 -5.38
CA LYS A 71 5.63 -13.67 -5.39
C LYS A 71 5.24 -15.13 -5.20
N GLU A 72 4.44 -15.44 -4.18
CA GLU A 72 3.94 -16.79 -3.90
C GLU A 72 3.19 -17.38 -5.11
N LEU A 73 2.30 -16.60 -5.74
CA LEU A 73 1.56 -17.04 -6.93
C LEU A 73 2.47 -17.37 -8.13
N THR A 74 3.55 -16.60 -8.29
CA THR A 74 4.51 -16.82 -9.38
C THR A 74 5.33 -18.09 -9.15
N GLU A 75 5.73 -18.35 -7.92
CA GLU A 75 6.43 -19.58 -7.53
C GLU A 75 5.54 -20.81 -7.74
N ILE A 76 4.26 -20.74 -7.35
CA ILE A 76 3.29 -21.82 -7.57
C ILE A 76 3.10 -22.09 -9.07
N LYS A 77 2.92 -21.05 -9.90
CA LYS A 77 2.80 -21.21 -11.36
C LYS A 77 4.03 -21.90 -11.96
N THR A 78 5.22 -21.52 -11.48
CA THR A 78 6.49 -22.10 -11.94
C THR A 78 6.59 -23.58 -11.58
N MET A 79 6.20 -23.97 -10.35
CA MET A 79 6.14 -25.37 -9.94
C MET A 79 5.17 -26.18 -10.79
N ILE A 80 3.97 -25.65 -11.06
CA ILE A 80 2.97 -26.32 -11.91
C ILE A 80 3.50 -26.53 -13.33
N SER A 81 4.17 -25.52 -13.93
CA SER A 81 4.74 -25.67 -15.28
C SER A 81 5.84 -26.73 -15.34
N LEU A 82 6.70 -26.81 -14.32
CA LEU A 82 7.76 -27.82 -14.25
C LEU A 82 7.18 -29.24 -14.10
N LEU A 83 6.11 -29.39 -13.31
CA LEU A 83 5.41 -30.66 -13.18
C LEU A 83 4.71 -31.07 -14.49
N ALA A 84 4.10 -30.13 -15.19
CA ALA A 84 3.45 -30.37 -16.48
C ALA A 84 4.47 -30.77 -17.57
N GLU A 85 5.62 -30.10 -17.64
CA GLU A 85 6.69 -30.46 -18.59
C GLU A 85 7.26 -31.86 -18.30
N LYS A 86 7.48 -32.18 -17.02
CA LYS A 86 7.95 -33.51 -16.59
C LYS A 86 6.95 -34.62 -16.96
N LYS A 87 5.64 -34.32 -16.94
CA LYS A 87 4.59 -35.25 -17.36
C LYS A 87 4.57 -35.48 -18.87
N ASN A 88 4.90 -34.47 -19.68
CA ASN A 88 4.84 -34.53 -21.15
C ASN A 88 6.11 -35.19 -21.77
N LYS A 89 7.20 -35.29 -21.01
CA LYS A 89 8.45 -35.97 -21.41
C LYS A 89 8.48 -37.48 -21.08
N LYS A 90 7.41 -38.04 -20.53
CA LYS A 90 7.31 -39.44 -20.11
C LYS A 90 6.19 -40.14 -20.86
#